data_AF-A0A3D1DE39-F1
#
_entry.id   AF-A0A3D1DE39-F1
#
_cell.length_a   1.000
_cell.length_b   1.000
_cell.length_c   1.000
_cell.angle_alpha   90.00
_cell.angle_beta   90.00
_cell.angle_gamma   90.00
#
_symmetry.space_group_name_H-M   'P 1'
#
loop_
_entity.id
_entity.type
_entity.pdbx_description
1 polymer ?
#
loop_
_entity_poly.entity_id
_entity_poly.type
_entity_poly.pdbx_seq_one_letter_code
_entity_poly.pdbx_strand_id
1 'polypeptide(L)'
;GQIKTQIENTESEYDREKFQERLAKMTGGVAIISVGAATETEMKQTKARMEDALHATRASVEEGILPGGGVALLRTIDTVEEVKARGDEKIGVQIVARALEAPIRQIAENCGEDGSVVADEVRGQKANIGYDVETGGFVDMYERGVIDPAKVVTSALSNAASIAALMLTTEVLVTRTDDLEGGEKPKVEGAIR
;
A
#
# COMPACT_ATOMS: atom_id res chain seq x y z
N GLY A 1 3.56 -28.49 20.30
CA GLY A 1 3.74 -29.56 19.32
C GLY A 1 4.93 -29.22 18.44
N GLN A 2 5.81 -30.18 18.14
CA GLN A 2 7.13 -29.93 17.53
C GLN A 2 7.09 -29.01 16.29
N ILE A 3 6.09 -29.14 15.43
CA ILE A 3 5.96 -28.29 14.22
C ILE A 3 5.65 -26.82 14.57
N LYS A 4 4.85 -26.54 15.62
CA LYS A 4 4.59 -25.16 16.06
C LYS A 4 5.87 -24.46 16.51
N THR A 5 6.72 -25.18 17.25
CA THR A 5 8.03 -24.68 17.68
C THR A 5 8.99 -24.45 16.50
N GLN A 6 8.92 -25.29 15.45
CA GLN A 6 9.70 -25.08 14.22
C GLN A 6 9.23 -23.87 13.40
N ILE A 7 7.94 -23.55 13.41
CA ILE A 7 7.37 -22.36 12.77
C ILE A 7 7.88 -21.08 13.45
N GLU A 8 7.94 -21.08 14.79
CA GLU A 8 8.40 -19.92 15.58
C GLU A 8 9.91 -19.67 15.43
N ASN A 9 10.70 -20.74 15.31
CA ASN A 9 12.16 -20.66 15.27
C ASN A 9 12.76 -20.50 13.86
N THR A 10 11.93 -20.43 12.81
CA THR A 10 12.44 -20.25 11.43
C THR A 10 12.39 -18.80 10.99
N GLU A 11 13.50 -18.33 10.43
CA GLU A 11 13.63 -17.00 9.80
C GLU A 11 13.26 -17.05 8.30
N SER A 12 13.20 -18.24 7.71
CA SER A 12 12.85 -18.46 6.30
C SER A 12 11.32 -18.51 6.14
N GLU A 13 10.78 -17.60 5.34
CA GLU A 13 9.35 -17.55 5.01
C GLU A 13 8.89 -18.81 4.25
N TYR A 14 9.73 -19.32 3.34
CA TYR A 14 9.48 -20.57 2.63
C TYR A 14 9.32 -21.77 3.59
N ASP A 15 10.21 -21.88 4.58
CA ASP A 15 10.15 -22.98 5.55
C ASP A 15 8.94 -22.80 6.49
N ARG A 16 8.65 -21.57 6.87
CA ARG A 16 7.46 -21.23 7.68
C ARG A 16 6.19 -21.68 6.97
N GLU A 17 6.05 -21.37 5.68
CA GLU A 17 4.93 -21.77 4.86
C GLU A 17 4.83 -23.31 4.75
N LYS A 18 5.95 -24.00 4.52
CA LYS A 18 5.98 -25.47 4.45
C LYS A 18 5.61 -26.14 5.76
N PHE A 19 6.07 -25.61 6.89
CA PHE A 19 5.69 -26.12 8.21
C PHE A 19 4.22 -25.85 8.53
N GLN A 20 3.68 -24.69 8.16
CA GLN A 20 2.25 -24.39 8.28
C GLN A 20 1.40 -25.32 7.42
N GLU A 21 1.81 -25.59 6.18
CA GLU A 21 1.13 -26.53 5.27
C GLU A 21 1.07 -27.95 5.88
N ARG A 22 2.18 -28.42 6.44
CA ARG A 22 2.25 -29.73 7.13
C ARG A 22 1.37 -29.76 8.37
N LEU A 23 1.41 -28.72 9.20
CA LEU A 23 0.57 -28.61 10.39
C LEU A 23 -0.91 -28.64 10.02
N ALA A 24 -1.31 -27.86 9.01
CA ALA A 24 -2.69 -27.79 8.53
C ALA A 24 -3.19 -29.15 8.00
N LYS A 25 -2.35 -29.88 7.24
CA LYS A 25 -2.64 -31.25 6.80
C LYS A 25 -2.86 -32.22 7.97
N MET A 26 -2.09 -32.08 9.05
CA MET A 26 -2.22 -32.93 10.24
C MET A 26 -3.44 -32.60 11.09
N THR A 27 -3.85 -31.32 11.14
CA THR A 27 -5.00 -30.87 11.93
C THR A 27 -6.31 -30.81 11.13
N GLY A 28 -6.28 -31.20 9.84
CA GLY A 28 -7.46 -31.14 8.95
C GLY A 28 -7.87 -29.72 8.53
N GLY A 29 -7.00 -28.73 8.70
CA GLY A 29 -7.29 -27.31 8.47
C GLY A 29 -6.91 -26.79 7.08
N VAL A 30 -7.09 -27.61 6.03
CA VAL A 30 -6.77 -27.19 4.65
C VAL A 30 -8.06 -26.90 3.89
N ALA A 31 -8.24 -25.64 3.50
CA ALA A 31 -9.29 -25.23 2.56
C ALA A 31 -8.68 -25.06 1.16
N ILE A 32 -9.36 -25.60 0.14
CA ILE A 32 -8.95 -25.46 -1.27
C ILE A 32 -10.01 -24.60 -1.98
N ILE A 33 -9.57 -23.50 -2.58
CA ILE A 33 -10.43 -22.64 -3.41
C ILE A 33 -10.07 -22.90 -4.87
N SER A 34 -10.98 -23.51 -5.62
CA SER A 34 -10.83 -23.73 -7.06
C SER A 34 -11.44 -22.57 -7.84
N VAL A 35 -10.60 -21.82 -8.55
CA VAL A 35 -11.03 -20.68 -9.36
C VAL A 35 -11.24 -21.12 -10.81
N GLY A 36 -12.43 -20.86 -11.36
CA GLY A 36 -12.76 -21.09 -12.76
C GLY A 36 -13.13 -19.78 -13.48
N ALA A 37 -12.91 -19.73 -14.79
CA ALA A 37 -13.35 -18.64 -15.65
C ALA A 37 -13.59 -19.15 -17.09
N ALA A 38 -14.14 -18.30 -17.96
CA ALA A 38 -14.45 -18.65 -19.35
C ALA A 38 -13.19 -18.77 -20.23
N THR A 39 -12.15 -17.98 -19.94
CA THR A 39 -10.85 -18.03 -20.62
C THR A 39 -9.68 -18.20 -19.65
N GLU A 40 -8.54 -18.69 -20.14
CA GLU A 40 -7.34 -18.85 -19.30
C GLU A 40 -6.85 -17.51 -18.73
N THR A 41 -6.92 -16.44 -19.53
CA THR A 41 -6.51 -15.09 -19.11
C THR A 41 -7.38 -14.58 -17.96
N GLU A 42 -8.70 -14.73 -18.05
CA GLU A 42 -9.62 -14.34 -16.97
C GLU A 42 -9.45 -15.23 -15.73
N MET A 43 -9.16 -16.53 -15.92
CA MET A 43 -8.91 -17.44 -14.82
C MET A 43 -7.67 -17.00 -14.03
N LYS A 44 -6.59 -16.63 -14.73
CA LYS A 44 -5.37 -16.10 -14.09
C LYS A 44 -5.65 -14.79 -13.33
N GLN A 45 -6.40 -13.87 -13.93
CA GLN A 45 -6.74 -12.60 -13.30
C GLN A 45 -7.65 -12.79 -12.07
N THR A 46 -8.62 -13.69 -12.14
CA THR A 46 -9.53 -14.00 -11.02
C THR A 46 -8.79 -14.74 -9.91
N LYS A 47 -7.87 -15.64 -10.27
CA LYS A 47 -7.02 -16.31 -9.31
C LYS A 47 -6.12 -15.31 -8.56
N ALA A 48 -5.47 -14.39 -9.27
CA ALA A 48 -4.64 -13.36 -8.65
C ALA A 48 -5.46 -12.49 -7.67
N ARG A 49 -6.67 -12.05 -8.06
CA ARG A 49 -7.57 -11.32 -7.14
C ARG A 49 -7.95 -12.10 -5.89
N MET A 50 -8.17 -13.41 -6.01
CA MET A 50 -8.45 -14.27 -4.86
C MET A 50 -7.23 -14.39 -3.93
N GLU A 51 -6.03 -14.48 -4.50
CA GLU A 51 -4.78 -14.48 -3.74
C GLU A 51 -4.60 -13.13 -3.01
N ASP A 52 -4.83 -12.00 -3.67
CA ASP A 52 -4.76 -10.67 -3.05
C ASP A 52 -5.74 -10.54 -1.88
N ALA A 53 -6.99 -10.98 -2.06
CA ALA A 53 -8.02 -10.96 -1.02
C ALA A 53 -7.64 -11.83 0.20
N LEU A 54 -7.01 -12.98 -0.03
CA LEU A 54 -6.51 -13.85 1.04
C LEU A 54 -5.42 -13.14 1.86
N HIS A 55 -4.46 -12.49 1.20
CA HIS A 55 -3.38 -11.77 1.87
C HIS A 55 -3.91 -10.55 2.63
N ALA A 56 -4.83 -9.78 2.03
CA ALA A 56 -5.50 -8.67 2.69
C ALA A 56 -6.25 -9.11 3.96
N THR A 57 -6.99 -10.22 3.88
CA THR A 57 -7.70 -10.78 5.04
C THR A 57 -6.75 -11.20 6.15
N ARG A 58 -5.62 -11.84 5.81
CA ARG A 58 -4.58 -12.19 6.80
C ARG A 58 -4.00 -10.95 7.46
N ALA A 59 -3.65 -9.93 6.68
CA ALA A 59 -3.16 -8.66 7.18
C ALA A 59 -4.15 -7.95 8.11
N SER A 60 -5.44 -7.99 7.78
CA SER A 60 -6.52 -7.43 8.61
C SER A 60 -6.67 -8.16 9.94
N VAL A 61 -6.45 -9.48 9.98
CA VAL A 61 -6.50 -10.26 11.22
C VAL A 61 -5.30 -9.95 12.12
N GLU A 62 -4.14 -9.64 11.55
CA GLU A 62 -2.92 -9.36 12.29
C GLU A 62 -2.91 -7.97 12.94
N GLU A 63 -3.21 -6.91 12.17
CA GLU A 63 -3.06 -5.51 12.62
C GLU A 63 -4.37 -4.71 12.60
N GLY A 64 -5.49 -5.34 12.26
CA GLY A 64 -6.80 -4.69 12.21
C GLY A 64 -7.07 -3.94 10.89
N ILE A 65 -8.15 -3.16 10.91
CA ILE A 65 -8.70 -2.48 9.73
C ILE A 65 -8.87 -0.98 9.97
N LEU A 66 -8.70 -0.21 8.90
CA LEU A 66 -8.80 1.25 8.87
C LEU A 66 -9.89 1.68 7.87
N PRO A 67 -10.44 2.91 7.98
CA PRO A 67 -11.30 3.45 6.94
C PRO A 67 -10.50 3.57 5.64
N GLY A 68 -11.00 2.92 4.58
CA GLY A 68 -10.28 2.80 3.32
C GLY A 68 -10.31 4.07 2.48
N GLY A 69 -9.96 3.95 1.20
CA GLY A 69 -10.08 5.06 0.23
C GLY A 69 -9.12 6.22 0.51
N GLY A 70 -8.01 5.95 1.20
CA GLY A 70 -7.03 6.98 1.59
C GLY A 70 -7.45 7.84 2.79
N VAL A 71 -8.63 7.62 3.37
CA VAL A 71 -9.13 8.38 4.53
C VAL A 71 -8.19 8.22 5.73
N ALA A 72 -7.75 6.99 6.01
CA ALA A 72 -6.85 6.74 7.13
C ALA A 72 -5.56 7.57 7.07
N LEU A 73 -4.96 7.72 5.89
CA LEU A 73 -3.76 8.54 5.68
C LEU A 73 -4.08 10.04 5.78
N LEU A 74 -5.24 10.47 5.27
CA LEU A 74 -5.68 11.85 5.41
C LEU A 74 -5.83 12.25 6.89
N ARG A 75 -6.31 11.35 7.75
CA ARG A 75 -6.48 11.62 9.19
C ARG A 75 -5.16 11.74 9.95
N THR A 76 -4.06 11.23 9.43
CA THR A 76 -2.76 11.33 10.11
C THR A 76 -2.04 12.65 9.82
N ILE A 77 -2.52 13.46 8.87
CA ILE A 77 -1.87 14.71 8.47
C ILE A 77 -1.71 15.67 9.65
N ASP A 78 -2.77 15.89 10.44
CA ASP A 78 -2.71 16.83 11.57
C ASP A 78 -1.65 16.38 12.60
N THR A 79 -1.56 15.08 12.87
CA THR A 79 -0.52 14.50 13.75
C THR A 79 0.89 14.68 13.16
N VAL A 80 1.05 14.57 11.84
CA VAL A 80 2.34 14.79 11.17
C VAL A 80 2.74 16.26 11.23
N GLU A 81 1.80 17.19 11.06
CA GLU A 81 2.04 18.63 11.13
C GLU A 81 2.44 19.10 12.54
N GLU A 82 2.05 18.37 13.59
CA GLU A 82 2.47 18.64 14.98
C GLU A 82 3.94 18.25 15.28
N VAL A 83 4.61 17.53 14.38
CA VAL A 83 6.00 17.11 14.58
C VAL A 83 6.93 18.31 14.70
N LYS A 84 7.64 18.39 15.83
CA LYS A 84 8.60 19.47 16.11
C LYS A 84 9.85 19.31 15.26
N ALA A 85 9.92 20.08 14.18
CA ALA A 85 11.04 20.12 13.24
C ALA A 85 11.64 21.53 13.13
N ARG A 86 12.91 21.65 12.72
CA ARG A 86 13.59 22.94 12.53
C ARG A 86 14.28 23.01 11.17
N GLY A 87 14.34 24.22 10.59
CA GLY A 87 14.99 24.44 9.29
C GLY A 87 14.40 23.52 8.21
N ASP A 88 15.27 22.80 7.50
CA ASP A 88 14.89 21.93 6.37
C ASP A 88 14.07 20.71 6.81
N GLU A 89 14.17 20.28 8.06
CA GLU A 89 13.33 19.19 8.58
C GLU A 89 11.84 19.55 8.51
N LYS A 90 11.50 20.85 8.65
CA LYS A 90 10.12 21.32 8.53
C LYS A 90 9.60 21.16 7.10
N ILE A 91 10.46 21.34 6.10
CA ILE A 91 10.12 21.08 4.69
C ILE A 91 9.86 19.58 4.51
N GLY A 92 10.68 18.71 5.12
CA GLY A 92 10.45 17.27 5.13
C GLY A 92 9.08 16.87 5.70
N VAL A 93 8.68 17.45 6.84
CA VAL A 93 7.35 17.24 7.43
C VAL A 93 6.24 17.65 6.45
N GLN A 94 6.37 18.82 5.81
CA GLN A 94 5.40 19.30 4.82
C GLN A 94 5.31 18.41 3.57
N ILE A 95 6.43 17.83 3.12
CA ILE A 95 6.44 16.87 2.01
C ILE A 95 5.60 15.64 2.36
N VAL A 96 5.79 15.09 3.56
CA VAL A 96 5.02 13.91 4.02
C VAL A 96 3.54 14.27 4.16
N ALA A 97 3.21 15.39 4.82
CA ALA A 97 1.83 15.85 4.98
C ALA A 97 1.11 15.95 3.63
N ARG A 98 1.75 16.54 2.62
CA ARG A 98 1.21 16.63 1.26
C ARG A 98 1.08 15.26 0.57
N ALA A 99 2.03 14.35 0.79
CA ALA A 99 2.01 13.03 0.17
C ALA A 99 0.87 12.14 0.71
N LEU A 100 0.46 12.34 1.96
CA LEU A 100 -0.64 11.60 2.59
C LEU A 100 -2.02 11.86 1.94
N GLU A 101 -2.18 13.01 1.28
CA GLU A 101 -3.40 13.33 0.50
C GLU A 101 -3.42 12.64 -0.87
N ALA A 102 -2.27 12.21 -1.39
CA ALA A 102 -2.16 11.69 -2.76
C ALA A 102 -3.08 10.48 -3.03
N PRO A 103 -3.24 9.49 -2.13
CA PRO A 103 -4.07 8.33 -2.40
C PRO A 103 -5.55 8.66 -2.59
N ILE A 104 -6.15 9.49 -1.72
CA ILE A 104 -7.56 9.85 -1.85
C ILE A 104 -7.80 10.71 -3.10
N ARG A 105 -6.87 11.62 -3.40
CA ARG A 105 -6.91 12.44 -4.62
C ARG A 105 -6.86 11.59 -5.87
N GLN A 106 -5.92 10.66 -5.94
CA GLN A 106 -5.75 9.78 -7.10
C GLN A 106 -6.99 8.90 -7.31
N ILE A 107 -7.60 8.39 -6.23
CA ILE A 107 -8.83 7.60 -6.30
C ILE A 107 -9.98 8.46 -6.88
N ALA A 108 -10.17 9.68 -6.40
CA ALA A 108 -11.19 10.59 -6.90
C ALA A 108 -10.95 11.02 -8.35
N GLU A 109 -9.71 11.36 -8.70
CA GLU A 109 -9.31 11.76 -10.06
C GLU A 109 -9.53 10.61 -11.08
N ASN A 110 -9.25 9.36 -10.69
CA ASN A 110 -9.54 8.19 -11.51
C ASN A 110 -11.04 8.01 -11.81
N CYS A 111 -11.90 8.60 -10.96
CA CYS A 111 -13.34 8.59 -11.11
C CYS A 111 -13.90 9.85 -11.79
N GLY A 112 -13.03 10.77 -12.24
CA GLY A 112 -13.42 11.99 -12.94
C GLY A 112 -13.81 13.16 -12.03
N GLU A 113 -13.55 13.04 -10.73
CA GLU A 113 -13.83 14.09 -9.73
C GLU A 113 -12.56 14.90 -9.43
N ASP A 114 -12.72 16.11 -8.89
CA ASP A 114 -11.56 16.90 -8.42
C ASP A 114 -11.05 16.36 -7.08
N GLY A 115 -9.92 15.66 -7.13
CA GLY A 115 -9.32 15.05 -5.95
C GLY A 115 -9.00 16.04 -4.84
N SER A 116 -8.66 17.29 -5.16
CA SER A 116 -8.36 18.31 -4.13
C SER A 116 -9.63 18.70 -3.37
N VAL A 117 -10.73 18.90 -4.10
CA VAL A 117 -12.03 19.22 -3.50
C VAL A 117 -12.53 18.06 -2.63
N VAL A 118 -12.39 16.82 -3.12
CA VAL A 118 -12.78 15.62 -2.34
C VAL A 118 -11.92 15.49 -1.08
N ALA A 119 -10.60 15.65 -1.18
CA ALA A 119 -9.70 15.56 -0.04
C ALA A 119 -10.03 16.61 1.03
N ASP A 120 -10.25 17.86 0.62
CA ASP A 120 -10.60 18.96 1.52
C ASP A 120 -11.94 18.73 2.22
N GLU A 121 -12.96 18.28 1.49
CA GLU A 121 -14.29 17.99 2.04
C GLU A 121 -14.23 16.82 3.03
N VAL A 122 -13.47 15.76 2.73
CA VAL A 122 -13.26 14.66 3.68
C VAL A 122 -12.51 15.15 4.91
N ARG A 123 -11.50 16.02 4.76
CA ARG A 123 -10.71 16.55 5.89
C ARG A 123 -11.59 17.26 6.91
N GLY A 124 -12.61 17.99 6.46
CA GLY A 124 -13.58 18.68 7.32
C GLY A 124 -14.60 17.79 8.07
N GLN A 125 -14.65 16.49 7.77
CA GLN A 125 -15.65 15.56 8.32
C GLN A 125 -15.10 14.67 9.45
N LYS A 126 -15.98 13.84 10.03
CA LYS A 126 -15.63 12.90 11.12
C LYS A 126 -14.62 11.86 10.65
N ALA A 127 -13.88 11.28 11.59
CA ALA A 127 -12.77 10.35 11.32
C ALA A 127 -13.10 9.23 10.32
N ASN A 128 -14.27 8.61 10.42
CA ASN A 128 -14.69 7.47 9.59
C ASN A 128 -15.34 7.86 8.27
N ILE A 129 -15.65 9.15 8.07
CA ILE A 129 -16.31 9.59 6.85
C ILE A 129 -15.26 9.73 5.75
N GLY A 130 -15.57 9.16 4.59
CA GLY A 130 -14.78 9.22 3.37
C GLY A 130 -15.65 9.41 2.14
N TYR A 131 -15.02 9.43 0.98
CA TYR A 131 -15.71 9.53 -0.31
C TYR A 131 -15.86 8.13 -0.92
N ASP A 132 -17.10 7.67 -1.08
CA ASP A 132 -17.40 6.44 -1.81
C ASP A 132 -17.59 6.76 -3.29
N VAL A 133 -16.61 6.35 -4.10
CA VAL A 133 -16.59 6.57 -5.54
C VAL A 133 -17.68 5.81 -6.30
N GLU A 134 -18.24 4.73 -5.75
CA GLU A 134 -19.33 4.01 -6.40
C GLU A 134 -20.65 4.77 -6.30
N THR A 135 -20.86 5.49 -5.19
CA THR A 135 -22.09 6.26 -4.94
C THR A 135 -21.94 7.75 -5.22
N GLY A 136 -20.70 8.26 -5.31
CA GLY A 136 -20.39 9.68 -5.46
C GLY A 136 -20.69 10.50 -4.21
N GLY A 137 -20.70 9.87 -3.04
CA GLY A 137 -21.17 10.48 -1.79
C GLY A 137 -20.19 10.34 -0.63
N PHE A 138 -20.35 11.21 0.37
CA PHE A 138 -19.61 11.12 1.64
C PHE A 138 -20.34 10.21 2.61
N VAL A 139 -19.70 9.10 3.00
CA VAL A 139 -20.32 8.03 3.79
C VAL A 139 -19.39 7.55 4.89
N ASP A 140 -19.93 6.90 5.91
CA ASP A 140 -19.11 6.15 6.86
C ASP A 140 -18.51 4.92 6.16
N MET A 141 -17.18 4.91 6.08
CA MET A 141 -16.43 3.91 5.33
C MET A 141 -16.55 2.52 5.94
N TYR A 142 -16.71 2.42 7.27
CA TYR A 142 -16.93 1.14 7.93
C TYR A 142 -18.33 0.60 7.67
N GLU A 143 -19.35 1.46 7.78
CA GLU A 143 -20.73 1.05 7.48
C GLU A 143 -20.90 0.62 6.01
N ARG A 144 -20.21 1.30 5.10
CA ARG A 144 -20.21 0.97 3.67
C ARG A 144 -19.37 -0.27 3.33
N GLY A 145 -18.47 -0.68 4.23
CA GLY A 145 -17.54 -1.80 4.04
C GLY A 145 -16.30 -1.47 3.22
N VAL A 146 -15.97 -0.18 3.04
CA VAL A 146 -14.74 0.27 2.37
C VAL A 146 -13.63 0.37 3.42
N ILE A 147 -12.92 -0.75 3.60
CA ILE A 147 -11.92 -0.91 4.66
C ILE A 147 -10.59 -1.37 4.07
N ASP A 148 -9.50 -0.87 4.65
CA ASP A 148 -8.14 -1.26 4.28
C ASP A 148 -7.44 -1.95 5.47
N PRO A 149 -6.63 -3.00 5.25
CA PRO A 149 -5.82 -3.59 6.33
C PRO A 149 -4.78 -2.57 6.84
N ALA A 150 -4.71 -2.37 8.16
CA ALA A 150 -3.80 -1.39 8.76
C ALA A 150 -2.32 -1.64 8.39
N LYS A 151 -1.94 -2.92 8.34
CA LYS A 151 -0.61 -3.37 7.93
C LYS A 151 -0.26 -2.92 6.51
N VAL A 152 -1.21 -2.99 5.59
CA VAL A 152 -0.99 -2.62 4.18
C VAL A 152 -0.77 -1.12 4.06
N VAL A 153 -1.60 -0.30 4.72
CA VAL A 153 -1.48 1.16 4.71
C VAL A 153 -0.13 1.59 5.29
N THR A 154 0.26 1.03 6.44
CA THR A 154 1.53 1.36 7.11
C THR A 154 2.75 0.91 6.32
N SER A 155 2.70 -0.29 5.73
CA SER A 155 3.78 -0.83 4.91
C SER A 155 3.96 -0.01 3.63
N ALA A 156 2.86 0.38 2.98
CA ALA A 156 2.89 1.21 1.77
C ALA A 156 3.57 2.55 2.05
N LEU A 157 3.16 3.26 3.11
CA LEU A 157 3.76 4.54 3.49
C LEU A 157 5.24 4.39 3.85
N SER A 158 5.59 3.38 4.66
CA SER A 158 6.97 3.17 5.11
C SER A 158 7.92 2.85 3.95
N ASN A 159 7.49 1.99 3.03
CA ASN A 159 8.27 1.63 1.84
C ASN A 159 8.43 2.82 0.89
N ALA A 160 7.36 3.58 0.66
CA ALA A 160 7.40 4.79 -0.17
C ALA A 160 8.36 5.83 0.43
N ALA A 161 8.26 6.10 1.73
CA ALA A 161 9.14 7.03 2.44
C ALA A 161 10.61 6.58 2.39
N SER A 162 10.87 5.27 2.54
CA SER A 162 12.23 4.70 2.48
C SER A 162 12.90 4.96 1.12
N ILE A 163 12.20 4.67 0.02
CA ILE A 163 12.73 4.90 -1.34
C ILE A 163 12.86 6.39 -1.63
N ALA A 164 11.86 7.20 -1.23
CA ALA A 164 11.92 8.65 -1.44
C ALA A 164 13.11 9.29 -0.70
N ALA A 165 13.36 8.91 0.55
CA ALA A 165 14.51 9.39 1.31
C ALA A 165 15.85 9.00 0.66
N LEU A 166 15.97 7.76 0.18
CA LEU A 166 17.15 7.33 -0.58
C LEU A 166 17.37 8.19 -1.83
N MET A 167 16.32 8.41 -2.62
CA MET A 167 16.38 9.21 -3.84
C MET A 167 16.72 10.68 -3.57
N LEU A 168 16.14 11.30 -2.54
CA LEU A 168 16.41 12.69 -2.18
C LEU A 168 17.86 12.95 -1.74
N THR A 169 18.56 11.90 -1.27
CA THR A 169 19.98 11.97 -0.86
C THR A 169 20.94 11.49 -1.95
N THR A 170 20.42 11.11 -3.13
CA THR A 170 21.24 10.60 -4.24
C THR A 170 21.76 11.77 -5.07
N GLU A 171 23.03 12.12 -4.90
CA GLU A 171 23.71 13.18 -5.68
C GLU A 171 24.28 12.65 -7.01
N VAL A 172 24.67 11.37 -7.05
CA VAL A 172 25.37 10.77 -8.20
C VAL A 172 24.78 9.41 -8.50
N LEU A 173 24.49 9.16 -9.78
CA LEU A 173 24.08 7.87 -10.31
C LEU A 173 25.11 7.40 -11.35
N VAL A 174 25.65 6.20 -11.16
CA VAL A 174 26.55 5.55 -12.10
C VAL A 174 25.79 4.40 -12.77
N THR A 175 25.72 4.43 -14.10
CA THR A 175 25.04 3.41 -14.90
C THR A 175 25.94 2.97 -16.05
N ARG A 176 25.68 1.80 -16.62
CA ARG A 176 26.44 1.33 -17.77
C ARG A 176 25.92 1.99 -19.04
N THR A 177 26.82 2.20 -19.99
CA THR A 177 26.50 2.88 -21.25
C THR A 177 25.63 2.05 -22.20
N ASP A 178 25.47 0.76 -21.91
CA ASP A 178 24.77 -0.28 -22.67
C ASP A 178 23.40 -0.67 -22.07
N ASP A 179 23.04 -0.20 -20.87
CA ASP A 179 21.79 -0.57 -20.16
C ASP A 179 20.51 0.07 -20.73
N LEU A 180 20.61 0.89 -21.79
CA LEU A 180 19.46 1.48 -22.48
C LEU A 180 19.42 0.99 -23.93
N GLU A 181 18.51 0.08 -24.24
CA GLU A 181 18.30 -0.41 -25.60
C GLU A 181 17.68 0.69 -26.49
N GLY A 182 18.45 1.19 -27.46
CA GLY A 182 17.96 1.93 -28.65
C GLY A 182 18.20 3.46 -28.68
N GLY A 183 18.94 3.92 -29.69
CA GLY A 183 18.91 5.30 -30.20
C GLY A 183 19.90 6.31 -29.60
N GLU A 184 20.17 7.40 -30.34
CA GLU A 184 21.09 8.49 -29.94
C GLU A 184 20.76 9.03 -28.54
N LYS A 185 21.79 9.08 -27.71
CA LYS A 185 21.69 9.38 -26.28
C LYS A 185 21.31 10.86 -26.08
N PRO A 186 20.21 11.18 -25.37
CA PRO A 186 20.03 12.55 -24.89
C PRO A 186 21.21 12.90 -23.99
N LYS A 187 21.81 14.08 -24.20
CA LYS A 187 22.80 14.61 -23.27
C LYS A 187 22.07 14.87 -21.95
N VAL A 188 22.30 14.01 -20.96
CA VAL A 188 21.87 14.27 -19.59
C VAL A 188 22.76 15.37 -19.05
N GLU A 189 22.15 16.48 -18.67
CA GLU A 189 22.84 17.62 -18.09
C GLU A 189 23.53 17.17 -16.78
N GLY A 190 24.84 17.45 -16.64
CA GLY A 190 25.65 16.99 -15.52
C GLY A 190 26.34 15.62 -15.69
N ALA A 191 26.12 14.89 -16.79
CA ALA A 191 26.84 13.64 -17.04
C ALA A 191 28.31 13.89 -17.44
N ILE A 192 29.25 13.45 -16.59
CA ILE A 192 30.68 13.36 -16.92
C ILE A 192 30.92 11.98 -17.54
N ARG A 193 31.39 11.94 -18.79
CA ARG A 193 31.73 10.70 -19.50
C ARG A 193 33.20 10.33 -19.34
#